data_AF-A0A2D5BN43-F1
#
_entry.id   AF-A0A2D5BN43-F1
#
_cell.length_a   1.000
_cell.length_b   1.000
_cell.length_c   1.000
_cell.angle_alpha   90.00
_cell.angle_beta   90.00
_cell.angle_gamma   90.00
#
_symmetry.space_group_name_H-M   'P 1'
#
loop_
_entity.id
_entity.type
_entity.pdbx_description
1 polymer ?
#
loop_
_entity_poly.entity_id
_entity_poly.type
_entity_poly.pdbx_seq_one_letter_code
_entity_poly.pdbx_strand_id
1 'polypeptide(L)'
;AELPVGLAGVMGGLETEVGEGTGRILMESASFHAPAVRRMAQRLQLSSDASYRFERGCDRHAALRASERACRMILELCGGTLRSDPIDVGGGWS
;
A
#
# COMPACT_ATOMS: atom_id res chain seq x y z
N ALA A 1 16.04 -15.32 -6.08
CA ALA A 1 15.47 -14.22 -6.88
C ALA A 1 14.39 -13.57 -6.03
N GLU A 2 14.33 -12.24 -5.96
CA GLU A 2 13.22 -11.54 -5.32
C GLU A 2 12.02 -11.56 -6.28
N LEU A 3 10.89 -12.10 -5.83
CA LEU A 3 9.64 -12.15 -6.61
C LEU A 3 8.92 -10.79 -6.50
N PRO A 4 8.32 -10.26 -7.59
CA PRO A 4 7.51 -9.05 -7.51
C PRO A 4 6.32 -9.23 -6.58
N VAL A 5 6.14 -8.31 -5.63
CA VAL A 5 5.01 -8.31 -4.66
C VAL A 5 3.79 -7.53 -5.14
N GLY A 6 3.89 -6.85 -6.29
CA GLY A 6 2.82 -6.05 -6.88
C GLY A 6 3.33 -5.04 -7.90
N LEU A 7 2.38 -4.33 -8.51
CA LEU A 7 2.61 -3.18 -9.38
C LEU A 7 2.34 -1.89 -8.60
N ALA A 8 3.42 -1.22 -8.18
CA ALA A 8 3.41 -0.04 -7.34
C ALA A 8 2.37 1.02 -7.75
N GLY A 9 1.46 1.35 -6.84
CA GLY A 9 0.39 2.33 -7.05
C GLY A 9 -0.72 1.90 -8.01
N VAL A 10 -0.72 0.65 -8.49
CA VAL A 10 -1.75 0.14 -9.42
C VAL A 10 -2.43 -1.10 -8.86
N MET A 11 -1.69 -2.15 -8.50
CA MET A 11 -2.29 -3.44 -8.11
C MET A 11 -1.35 -4.24 -7.22
N GLY A 12 -1.90 -5.02 -6.29
CA GLY A 12 -1.14 -6.02 -5.53
C GLY A 12 -0.69 -7.19 -6.39
N GLY A 13 0.19 -8.04 -5.85
CA GLY A 13 0.57 -9.30 -6.48
C GLY A 13 -0.40 -10.43 -6.11
N LEU A 14 -0.60 -11.38 -7.02
CA LEU A 14 -1.43 -12.56 -6.76
C LEU A 14 -0.85 -13.43 -5.64
N GLU A 15 0.46 -13.65 -5.66
CA GLU A 15 1.17 -14.46 -4.65
C GLU A 15 1.19 -13.82 -3.25
N THR A 16 0.91 -12.52 -3.16
CA THR A 16 0.92 -11.74 -1.90
C THR A 16 -0.48 -11.30 -1.47
N GLU A 17 -1.52 -11.78 -2.14
CA GLU A 17 -2.90 -11.49 -1.81
C GLU A 17 -3.30 -12.08 -0.45
N VAL A 18 -4.12 -11.34 0.29
CA VAL A 18 -4.71 -11.82 1.54
C VAL A 18 -5.87 -12.76 1.23
N GLY A 19 -5.86 -13.96 1.81
CA GLY A 19 -6.90 -14.97 1.67
C GLY A 19 -7.24 -15.67 2.98
N GLU A 20 -8.04 -16.74 2.91
CA GLU A 20 -8.54 -17.45 4.11
C GLU A 20 -7.43 -17.99 5.02
N GLY A 21 -6.28 -18.37 4.44
CA GLY A 21 -5.13 -18.88 5.19
C GLY A 21 -4.18 -17.81 5.75
N THR A 22 -4.45 -16.52 5.51
CA THR A 22 -3.51 -15.45 5.87
C THR A 22 -3.53 -15.17 7.38
N GLY A 23 -2.49 -15.62 8.08
CA GLY A 23 -2.29 -15.33 9.52
C GLY A 23 -1.36 -14.16 9.82
N ARG A 24 -0.71 -13.59 8.80
CA ARG A 24 0.21 -12.45 8.93
C ARG A 24 0.17 -11.60 7.67
N ILE A 25 0.09 -10.29 7.85
CA ILE A 25 0.09 -9.30 6.78
C ILE A 25 1.16 -8.24 7.05
N LEU A 26 1.59 -7.58 5.97
CA LEU A 26 2.33 -6.33 6.02
C LEU A 26 1.41 -5.22 5.50
N MET A 27 1.32 -4.11 6.23
CA MET A 27 0.56 -2.94 5.79
C MET A 27 1.44 -2.01 4.96
N GLU A 28 1.10 -1.83 3.69
CA GLU A 28 1.73 -0.82 2.82
C GLU A 28 0.89 0.46 2.82
N SER A 29 1.52 1.59 3.14
CA SER A 29 0.94 2.91 2.90
C SER A 29 2.01 3.81 2.29
N ALA A 30 1.74 4.33 1.10
CA ALA A 30 2.74 4.98 0.28
C ALA A 30 2.15 6.14 -0.53
N SER A 31 3.02 7.02 -1.01
CA SER A 31 2.71 8.04 -2.01
C SER A 31 3.60 7.81 -3.23
N PHE A 32 2.99 7.52 -4.37
CA PHE A 32 3.72 7.23 -5.61
C PHE A 32 3.85 8.45 -6.52
N HIS A 33 4.83 8.43 -7.41
CA HIS A 33 4.99 9.44 -8.45
C HIS A 33 3.87 9.32 -9.49
N ALA A 34 2.91 10.25 -9.45
CA ALA A 34 1.68 10.20 -10.25
C ALA A 34 1.91 9.95 -11.76
N PRO A 35 2.87 10.61 -12.46
CA PRO A 35 3.15 10.30 -13.86
C PRO A 35 3.63 8.87 -14.10
N ALA A 36 4.34 8.25 -13.15
CA ALA A 36 4.78 6.86 -13.29
C ALA A 36 3.60 5.90 -13.17
N VAL A 37 2.72 6.10 -12.19
CA VAL A 37 1.49 5.31 -12.02
C VAL A 37 0.61 5.41 -13.27
N ARG A 38 0.35 6.64 -13.76
CA ARG A 38 -0.45 6.86 -14.97
C ARG A 38 0.11 6.11 -16.18
N ARG A 39 1.42 6.24 -16.42
CA ARG A 39 2.07 5.56 -17.55
C ARG A 39 1.92 4.04 -17.46
N MET A 40 2.05 3.48 -16.25
CA MET A 40 1.95 2.03 -16.04
C MET A 40 0.51 1.52 -16.16
N ALA A 41 -0.44 2.19 -15.54
CA ALA A 41 -1.87 1.90 -15.64
C ALA A 41 -2.35 1.91 -17.11
N GLN A 42 -1.99 2.96 -17.86
CA GLN A 42 -2.33 3.07 -19.28
C GLN A 42 -1.65 1.99 -20.14
N ARG A 43 -0.35 1.73 -19.92
CA ARG A 43 0.42 0.75 -20.71
C ARG A 43 -0.11 -0.67 -20.53
N LEU A 44 -0.58 -1.00 -19.33
CA LEU A 44 -1.10 -2.33 -19.00
C LEU A 44 -2.62 -2.42 -19.09
N GLN A 45 -3.30 -1.32 -19.43
CA GLN A 45 -4.76 -1.23 -19.48
C GLN A 45 -5.43 -1.64 -18.15
N LEU A 46 -4.78 -1.32 -17.03
CA LEU A 46 -5.26 -1.61 -15.68
C LEU A 46 -5.75 -0.31 -15.03
N SER A 47 -7.01 -0.27 -14.66
CA SER A 47 -7.61 0.83 -13.91
C SER A 47 -8.15 0.30 -12.59
N SER A 48 -7.50 0.67 -11.48
CA SER A 48 -7.93 0.35 -10.12
C SER A 48 -8.27 1.62 -9.35
N ASP A 49 -8.96 1.47 -8.22
CA ASP A 49 -9.18 2.59 -7.28
C ASP A 49 -7.85 3.20 -6.80
N ALA A 50 -6.81 2.37 -6.65
CA ALA A 50 -5.49 2.82 -6.27
C ALA A 50 -4.87 3.69 -7.38
N SER A 51 -4.81 3.20 -8.63
CA SER A 51 -4.23 3.96 -9.74
C SER A 51 -5.00 5.25 -9.97
N TYR A 52 -6.33 5.21 -9.93
CA TYR A 52 -7.18 6.38 -10.06
C TYR A 52 -6.82 7.49 -9.05
N ARG A 53 -6.59 7.14 -7.78
CA ARG A 53 -6.22 8.08 -6.73
C ARG A 53 -4.79 8.58 -6.90
N PHE A 54 -3.83 7.68 -7.08
CA PHE A 54 -2.42 8.04 -7.19
C PHE A 54 -2.10 8.89 -8.44
N GLU A 55 -2.83 8.71 -9.54
CA GLU A 55 -2.70 9.56 -10.73
C GLU A 55 -3.08 11.03 -10.48
N ARG A 56 -3.88 11.30 -9.46
CA ARG A 56 -4.31 12.66 -9.05
C ARG A 56 -3.50 13.21 -7.88
N GLY A 57 -2.55 12.42 -7.38
CA GLY A 57 -1.77 12.71 -6.19
C GLY A 57 -2.50 12.33 -4.90
N CYS A 58 -1.70 12.07 -3.87
CA CYS A 58 -2.14 11.82 -2.51
C CYS A 58 -1.25 12.59 -1.54
N ASP A 59 -1.76 12.93 -0.35
CA ASP A 59 -0.95 13.58 0.67
C ASP A 59 0.17 12.64 1.16
N ARG A 60 1.41 12.95 0.80
CA ARG A 60 2.59 12.19 1.23
C ARG A 60 2.76 12.16 2.75
N HIS A 61 2.26 13.17 3.47
CA HIS A 61 2.36 13.26 4.92
C HIS A 61 1.25 12.49 5.63
N ALA A 62 0.27 11.97 4.90
CA ALA A 62 -0.80 11.16 5.45
C ALA A 62 -0.45 9.67 5.53
N ALA A 63 0.59 9.18 4.84
CA ALA A 63 0.88 7.75 4.72
C ALA A 63 1.04 7.06 6.09
N LEU A 64 1.86 7.63 6.99
CA LEU A 64 2.05 7.07 8.33
C LEU A 64 0.73 7.01 9.12
N ARG A 65 0.00 8.12 9.20
CA ARG A 65 -1.28 8.19 9.93
C ARG A 65 -2.34 7.27 9.32
N ALA A 66 -2.37 7.15 7.98
CA ALA A 66 -3.28 6.26 7.27
C ALA A 66 -2.97 4.80 7.59
N SER A 67 -1.68 4.42 7.62
CA SER A 67 -1.22 3.10 8.02
C SER A 67 -1.63 2.77 9.46
N GLU A 68 -1.36 3.67 10.42
CA GLU A 68 -1.75 3.50 11.83
C GLU A 68 -3.26 3.31 11.98
N ARG A 69 -4.05 4.14 11.29
CA ARG A 69 -5.52 4.03 11.29
C ARG A 69 -5.99 2.69 10.72
N ALA A 70 -5.42 2.25 9.61
CA ALA A 70 -5.76 0.97 8.97
C ALA A 70 -5.40 -0.21 9.87
N CYS A 71 -4.19 -0.24 10.44
CA CYS A 71 -3.76 -1.25 11.41
C CYS A 71 -4.69 -1.29 12.62
N ARG A 72 -5.09 -0.13 13.16
CA ARG A 72 -6.03 -0.08 14.28
C ARG A 72 -7.39 -0.69 13.92
N MET A 73 -7.93 -0.39 12.72
CA MET A 73 -9.18 -1.02 12.26
C MET A 73 -9.06 -2.53 12.13
N ILE A 74 -7.95 -3.03 11.60
CA ILE A 74 -7.72 -4.47 11.46
C ILE A 74 -7.68 -5.13 12.84
N LEU A 75 -6.99 -4.54 13.82
CA LEU A 75 -6.97 -5.05 15.19
C LEU A 75 -8.36 -5.01 15.84
N GLU A 76 -9.12 -3.93 15.64
CA GLU A 76 -10.48 -3.77 16.18
C GLU A 76 -11.47 -4.79 15.58
N LEU A 77 -11.37 -5.07 14.28
CA LEU A 77 -12.35 -5.88 13.54
C LEU A 77 -11.97 -7.37 13.45
N CYS A 78 -10.67 -7.67 13.33
CA CYS A 78 -10.15 -9.00 13.08
C CYS A 78 -9.33 -9.57 14.26
N GLY A 79 -8.98 -8.73 15.24
CA GLY A 79 -8.06 -9.09 16.32
C GLY A 79 -6.61 -9.18 15.86
N GLY A 80 -5.78 -9.90 16.62
CA GLY A 80 -4.35 -10.07 16.35
C GLY A 80 -3.46 -9.13 17.15
N THR A 81 -2.20 -8.99 16.73
CA THR A 81 -1.19 -8.16 17.42
C THR A 81 -0.31 -7.43 16.42
N LEU A 82 0.08 -6.20 16.77
CA LEU A 82 1.12 -5.49 16.03
C LEU A 82 2.48 -6.07 16.38
N ARG A 83 3.28 -6.42 15.37
CA ARG A 83 4.55 -7.15 15.56
C ARG A 83 5.79 -6.27 15.57
N SER A 84 5.69 -5.05 15.04
CA SER A 84 6.80 -4.12 14.89
C SER A 84 6.30 -2.70 14.76
N ASP A 85 7.17 -1.74 15.06
CA ASP A 85 6.94 -0.33 14.77
C ASP A 85 6.89 -0.07 13.25
N PRO A 86 6.20 0.99 12.81
CA PRO A 86 6.15 1.35 11.40
C PRO A 86 7.53 1.75 10.89
N ILE A 87 7.84 1.35 9.66
CA ILE A 87 9.04 1.78 8.94
C ILE A 87 8.62 2.90 7.98
N ASP A 88 9.16 4.11 8.19
CA ASP A 88 8.93 5.26 7.31
C ASP A 88 10.21 5.63 6.55
N VAL A 89 10.19 5.42 5.24
CA VAL A 89 11.30 5.75 4.32
C VAL A 89 11.07 7.08 3.60
N GLY A 90 9.91 7.72 3.79
CA GLY A 90 9.57 9.00 3.15
C GLY A 90 10.28 10.21 3.73
N GLY A 91 11.07 9.99 4.80
CA GLY A 91 11.80 11.00 5.55
C GLY A 91 10.85 11.80 6.44
N GLY A 92 10.79 11.45 7.72
CA GLY A 92 10.35 12.40 8.73
C GLY A 92 11.28 13.62 8.69
N TRP A 93 10.69 14.80 8.52
CA TRP A 93 11.23 16.13 8.75
C TRP A 93 12.67 16.23 9.28
N SER A 94 13.54 16.85 8.49
CA SER A 94 14.38 17.96 8.98
C SER A 94 13.72 19.27 8.56
#